data_AF-A0A6C2C643-F1
#
_entry.id   AF-A0A6C2C643-F1
#
_cell.length_a   1.000
_cell.length_b   1.000
_cell.length_c   1.000
_cell.angle_alpha   90.00
_cell.angle_beta   90.00
_cell.angle_gamma   90.00
#
_symmetry.space_group_name_H-M   'P 1'
#
loop_
_entity.id
_entity.type
_entity.pdbx_description
1 polymer ?
#
loop_
_entity_poly.entity_id
_entity_poly.type
_entity_poly.pdbx_seq_one_letter_code
_entity_poly.pdbx_strand_id
1 'polypeptide(L)'
;MKIFRASFEQSRVIEDDQFLKWMINDVEQPNHEDKPFLMVLLGLGMLYGIYLLPVFAQYLINDNSEESLILLPEINLLPSWLAIGEIVAFISFWLISAFLRRRYNSLFWRHMNVNMLVLLLMLEFNLILLMFIQKEWGLFGVLTSIALLLGVSIVLVKLKLGNLRLMIYGTDDKPKITTKIVRYTFYIIGLIIILFVVCGELLSRNSDRLDGIIMILLMFIALNMMTLMLESFFEIPYILLNFYKYKYSEKYRIAEGKTPREWYGPRHLK
;
A
#
# COMPACT_ATOMS: atom_id res chain seq x y z
N MET A 1 7.37 -6.31 -21.22
CA MET A 1 6.92 -7.17 -20.11
C MET A 1 5.83 -8.12 -20.61
N LYS A 2 6.06 -9.45 -20.65
CA LYS A 2 5.16 -10.43 -21.31
C LYS A 2 3.76 -10.49 -20.65
N ILE A 3 3.67 -10.23 -19.34
CA ILE A 3 2.47 -10.42 -18.51
C ILE A 3 1.24 -9.60 -18.91
N PHE A 4 1.34 -8.58 -19.78
CA PHE A 4 0.20 -7.78 -20.26
C PHE A 4 -0.37 -8.28 -21.60
N ARG A 5 0.29 -9.29 -22.20
CA ARG A 5 -0.06 -9.85 -23.51
C ARG A 5 -0.87 -11.14 -23.41
N ALA A 6 -1.32 -11.53 -22.22
CA ALA A 6 -2.13 -12.73 -22.06
C ALA A 6 -3.41 -12.63 -22.89
N SER A 7 -3.87 -13.77 -23.42
CA SER A 7 -5.19 -13.89 -24.03
C SER A 7 -6.29 -13.77 -22.97
N PHE A 8 -7.54 -13.65 -23.40
CA PHE A 8 -8.68 -13.63 -22.48
C PHE A 8 -8.71 -14.89 -21.59
N GLU A 9 -8.60 -16.08 -22.18
CA GLU A 9 -8.61 -17.34 -21.42
C GLU A 9 -7.47 -17.43 -20.41
N GLN A 10 -6.26 -16.99 -20.80
CA GLN A 10 -5.11 -16.96 -19.91
C GLN A 10 -5.28 -15.94 -18.77
N SER A 11 -5.89 -14.78 -19.04
CA SER A 11 -6.10 -13.75 -18.02
C SER A 11 -7.13 -14.16 -16.96
N ARG A 12 -8.06 -15.06 -17.28
CA ARG A 12 -9.05 -15.55 -16.31
C ARG A 12 -8.42 -16.32 -15.16
N VAL A 13 -7.29 -16.98 -15.39
CA VAL A 13 -6.57 -17.73 -14.33
C VAL A 13 -6.12 -16.81 -13.19
N ILE A 14 -6.01 -15.50 -13.40
CA ILE A 14 -5.68 -14.53 -12.34
C ILE A 14 -6.76 -14.52 -11.25
N GLU A 15 -8.03 -14.75 -11.61
CA GLU A 15 -9.14 -14.89 -10.67
C GLU A 15 -8.92 -16.06 -9.69
N ASP A 16 -7.99 -16.97 -9.98
CA ASP A 16 -7.63 -18.07 -9.09
C ASP A 16 -6.57 -17.74 -8.04
N ASP A 17 -5.95 -16.55 -8.08
CA ASP A 17 -5.00 -16.11 -7.05
C ASP A 17 -5.69 -16.03 -5.69
N GLN A 18 -5.11 -16.69 -4.68
CA GLN A 18 -5.74 -16.85 -3.36
C GLN A 18 -6.10 -15.51 -2.69
N PHE A 19 -5.25 -14.49 -2.81
CA PHE A 19 -5.50 -13.18 -2.22
C PHE A 19 -6.57 -12.40 -3.00
N LEU A 20 -6.55 -12.50 -4.33
CA LEU A 20 -7.56 -11.88 -5.17
C LEU A 20 -8.94 -12.51 -4.99
N LYS A 21 -8.99 -13.85 -4.86
CA LYS A 21 -10.23 -14.58 -4.51
C LYS A 21 -10.81 -14.09 -3.20
N TRP A 22 -9.98 -13.98 -2.16
CA TRP A 22 -10.41 -13.45 -0.87
C TRP A 22 -11.00 -12.04 -1.03
N MET A 23 -10.32 -11.15 -1.74
CA MET A 23 -10.80 -9.78 -1.90
C MET A 23 -12.10 -9.68 -2.71
N ILE A 24 -12.21 -10.39 -3.83
CA ILE A 24 -13.43 -10.39 -4.66
C ILE A 24 -14.60 -11.01 -3.88
N ASN A 25 -14.37 -12.12 -3.19
CA ASN A 25 -15.44 -12.87 -2.54
C ASN A 25 -15.87 -12.29 -1.19
N ASP A 26 -14.96 -11.68 -0.42
CA ASP A 26 -15.24 -11.19 0.93
C ASP A 26 -15.37 -9.67 1.01
N VAL A 27 -14.68 -8.91 0.16
CA VAL A 27 -14.65 -7.43 0.20
C VAL A 27 -15.59 -6.81 -0.83
N GLU A 28 -15.66 -7.34 -2.06
CA GLU A 28 -16.53 -6.81 -3.13
C GLU A 28 -17.96 -7.38 -3.11
N GLN A 29 -18.42 -7.92 -1.97
CA GLN A 29 -19.73 -8.58 -1.89
C GLN A 29 -20.90 -7.62 -2.24
N PRO A 30 -21.77 -7.98 -3.19
CA PRO A 30 -22.89 -7.14 -3.61
C PRO A 30 -23.92 -6.86 -2.51
N ASN A 31 -23.95 -7.68 -1.46
CA ASN A 31 -24.94 -7.63 -0.38
C ASN A 31 -24.46 -6.89 0.87
N HIS A 32 -23.22 -6.39 0.89
CA HIS A 32 -22.74 -5.58 2.01
C HIS A 32 -23.31 -4.17 1.89
N GLU A 33 -23.98 -3.68 2.94
CA GLU A 33 -24.42 -2.30 3.01
C GLU A 33 -23.20 -1.36 2.94
N ASP A 34 -23.04 -0.71 1.79
CA ASP A 34 -22.11 0.40 1.61
C ASP A 34 -22.41 1.45 2.69
N LYS A 35 -21.41 1.83 3.49
CA LYS A 35 -21.49 2.93 4.48
C LYS A 35 -20.82 4.18 3.92
N PRO A 36 -21.46 4.91 2.98
CA PRO A 36 -20.82 6.00 2.25
C PRO A 36 -20.36 7.13 3.17
N PHE A 37 -21.13 7.42 4.23
CA PHE A 37 -20.76 8.43 5.22
C PHE A 37 -19.44 8.08 5.94
N LEU A 38 -19.25 6.82 6.35
CA LEU A 38 -18.03 6.38 7.02
C LEU A 38 -16.81 6.50 6.09
N MET A 39 -16.97 6.16 4.81
CA MET A 39 -15.88 6.27 3.83
C MET A 39 -15.49 7.73 3.59
N VAL A 40 -16.47 8.65 3.51
CA VAL A 40 -16.19 10.09 3.41
C VAL A 40 -15.48 10.59 4.67
N LEU A 41 -15.96 10.20 5.85
CA LEU A 41 -15.36 10.58 7.13
C LEU A 41 -13.91 10.08 7.23
N LEU A 42 -13.65 8.82 6.87
CA LEU A 42 -12.30 8.25 6.85
C LEU A 42 -11.39 8.98 5.86
N GLY A 43 -11.88 9.27 4.64
CA GLY A 43 -11.12 10.02 3.64
C GLY A 43 -10.76 11.43 4.10
N LEU A 44 -11.72 12.15 4.71
CA LEU A 44 -11.48 13.47 5.30
C LEU A 44 -10.51 13.39 6.48
N GLY A 45 -10.64 12.36 7.33
CA GLY A 45 -9.72 12.12 8.44
C GLY A 45 -8.28 11.85 7.98
N MET A 46 -8.10 11.08 6.91
CA MET A 46 -6.77 10.84 6.31
C MET A 46 -6.18 12.12 5.72
N LEU A 47 -6.97 12.91 4.97
CA LEU A 47 -6.52 14.21 4.44
C LEU A 47 -6.15 15.18 5.55
N TYR A 48 -6.94 15.21 6.63
CA TYR A 48 -6.62 16.00 7.81
C TYR A 48 -5.35 15.52 8.51
N GLY A 49 -5.14 14.20 8.57
CA GLY A 49 -3.89 13.59 9.06
C GLY A 49 -2.68 14.04 8.26
N ILE A 50 -2.73 13.96 6.92
CA ILE A 50 -1.67 14.46 6.02
C ILE A 50 -1.40 15.95 6.26
N TYR A 51 -2.43 16.75 6.54
CA TYR A 51 -2.23 18.16 6.88
C TYR A 51 -1.63 18.38 8.28
N LEU A 52 -2.00 17.56 9.27
CA LEU A 52 -1.55 17.71 10.65
C LEU A 52 -0.13 17.21 10.92
N LEU A 53 0.29 16.12 10.26
CA LEU A 53 1.60 15.50 10.49
C LEU A 53 2.79 16.45 10.25
N PRO A 54 2.79 17.33 9.23
CA PRO A 54 3.81 18.37 9.07
C PRO A 54 3.81 19.43 10.18
N VAL A 55 2.63 19.78 10.71
CA VAL A 55 2.51 20.70 11.86
C VAL A 55 3.13 20.05 13.10
N PHE A 56 2.84 18.76 13.31
CA PHE A 56 3.48 17.97 14.35
C PHE A 56 5.00 17.87 14.16
N ALA A 57 5.48 17.63 12.93
CA ALA A 57 6.91 17.61 12.63
C ALA A 57 7.60 18.94 12.92
N GLN A 58 6.97 20.08 12.61
CA GLN A 58 7.48 21.40 12.98
C GLN A 58 7.52 21.63 14.49
N TYR A 59 6.49 21.16 15.20
CA TYR A 59 6.47 21.18 16.66
C TYR A 59 7.67 20.41 17.25
N LEU A 60 7.94 19.20 16.74
CA LEU A 60 9.07 18.37 17.21
C LEU A 60 10.44 19.04 17.02
N ILE A 61 10.61 19.83 15.96
CA ILE A 61 11.89 20.51 15.66
C ILE A 61 12.08 21.76 16.53
N ASN A 62 10.99 22.47 16.82
CA ASN A 62 11.03 23.70 17.59
C ASN A 62 11.09 23.46 19.11
N ASP A 63 10.80 22.23 19.55
CA ASP A 63 10.88 21.85 20.95
C ASP A 63 12.35 21.62 21.36
N ASN A 64 12.78 22.30 22.43
CA ASN A 64 14.16 22.28 22.95
C ASN A 64 14.25 21.51 24.28
N SER A 65 13.30 20.63 24.59
CA SER A 65 13.29 19.90 25.86
C SER A 65 14.50 18.96 25.98
N GLU A 66 15.41 19.23 26.92
CA GLU A 66 16.54 18.34 27.23
C GLU A 66 16.10 17.00 27.86
N GLU A 67 14.85 16.89 28.30
CA GLU A 67 14.28 15.72 28.99
C GLU A 67 13.67 14.66 28.06
N SER A 68 13.81 14.79 26.73
CA SER A 68 13.19 13.84 25.79
C SER A 68 13.90 12.48 25.80
N LEU A 69 13.12 11.39 25.85
CA LEU A 69 13.62 10.00 25.81
C LEU A 69 14.41 9.67 24.52
N ILE A 70 14.26 10.49 23.48
CA ILE A 70 14.88 10.35 22.15
C ILE A 70 15.39 11.74 21.75
N LEU A 71 16.50 11.82 21.01
CA LEU A 71 16.92 13.10 20.43
C LEU A 71 15.87 13.61 19.44
N LEU A 72 15.41 14.83 19.68
CA LEU A 72 14.48 15.49 18.78
C LEU A 72 15.16 15.79 17.43
N PRO A 73 14.45 15.61 16.30
CA PRO A 73 15.02 15.90 15.00
C PRO A 73 15.32 17.38 14.81
N GLU A 74 16.43 17.70 14.15
CA GLU A 74 16.82 19.10 13.83
C GLU A 74 16.46 19.51 12.40
N ILE A 75 16.34 18.53 11.50
CA ILE A 75 16.09 18.77 10.07
C ILE A 75 14.67 18.32 9.75
N ASN A 76 13.91 19.21 9.11
CA ASN A 76 12.55 18.92 8.69
C ASN A 76 12.54 18.15 7.36
N LEU A 77 12.32 16.84 7.41
CA LEU A 77 12.05 16.04 6.20
C LEU A 77 10.58 16.12 5.75
N LEU A 78 9.70 16.66 6.60
CA LEU A 78 8.28 16.82 6.34
C LEU A 78 7.83 18.29 6.44
N PRO A 79 8.30 19.17 5.52
CA PRO A 79 7.84 20.54 5.49
C PRO A 79 6.40 20.62 4.95
N SER A 80 5.61 21.59 5.43
CA SER A 80 4.18 21.71 5.09
C SER A 80 3.89 21.82 3.59
N TRP A 81 4.82 22.38 2.80
CA TRP A 81 4.65 22.47 1.35
C TRP A 81 4.65 21.10 0.66
N LEU A 82 5.34 20.10 1.25
CA LEU A 82 5.38 18.73 0.72
C LEU A 82 3.99 18.10 0.83
N ALA A 83 3.38 18.16 2.01
CA ALA A 83 2.01 17.68 2.25
C ALA A 83 0.98 18.39 1.35
N ILE A 84 1.13 19.69 1.10
CA ILE A 84 0.28 20.40 0.13
C ILE A 84 0.46 19.80 -1.28
N GLY A 85 1.70 19.54 -1.69
CA GLY A 85 2.00 18.87 -2.95
C GLY A 85 1.36 17.49 -3.06
N GLU A 86 1.39 16.71 -1.98
CA GLU A 86 0.75 15.39 -1.88
C GLU A 86 -0.78 15.47 -2.01
N ILE A 87 -1.41 16.43 -1.33
CA ILE A 87 -2.85 16.68 -1.43
C ILE A 87 -3.21 17.06 -2.88
N VAL A 88 -2.43 17.93 -3.52
CA VAL A 88 -2.64 18.30 -4.93
C VAL A 88 -2.47 17.10 -5.86
N ALA A 89 -1.47 16.25 -5.62
CA ALA A 89 -1.27 15.01 -6.37
C ALA A 89 -2.46 14.05 -6.20
N PHE A 90 -2.96 13.91 -4.98
CA PHE A 90 -4.15 13.11 -4.70
C PHE A 90 -5.39 13.65 -5.42
N ILE A 91 -5.66 14.96 -5.33
CA ILE A 91 -6.80 15.59 -6.03
C ILE A 91 -6.69 15.37 -7.54
N SER A 92 -5.49 15.52 -8.09
CA SER A 92 -5.23 15.28 -9.52
C SER A 92 -5.53 13.84 -9.91
N PHE A 93 -5.04 12.87 -9.13
CA PHE A 93 -5.33 11.45 -9.32
C PHE A 93 -6.82 11.14 -9.20
N TRP A 94 -7.48 11.69 -8.19
CA TRP A 94 -8.91 11.52 -7.96
C TRP A 94 -9.75 12.05 -9.13
N LEU A 95 -9.42 13.23 -9.66
CA LEU A 95 -10.06 13.77 -10.85
C LEU A 95 -9.86 12.86 -12.06
N ILE A 96 -8.63 12.42 -12.33
CA ILE A 96 -8.32 11.47 -13.42
C ILE A 96 -9.15 10.18 -13.26
N SER A 97 -9.21 9.63 -12.05
CA SER A 97 -10.01 8.44 -11.75
C SER A 97 -11.49 8.65 -12.02
N ALA A 98 -12.01 9.86 -11.78
CA ALA A 98 -13.42 10.20 -12.02
C ALA A 98 -13.73 10.23 -13.52
N PHE A 99 -12.81 10.73 -14.35
CA PHE A 99 -12.94 10.71 -15.81
C PHE A 99 -12.83 9.30 -16.40
N LEU A 100 -11.97 8.45 -15.84
CA LEU A 100 -11.76 7.07 -16.32
C LEU A 100 -12.79 6.07 -15.77
N ARG A 101 -13.64 6.49 -14.82
CA ARG A 101 -14.61 5.62 -14.16
C ARG A 101 -15.73 5.20 -15.12
N ARG A 102 -15.93 3.88 -15.21
CA ARG A 102 -17.08 3.23 -15.84
C ARG A 102 -17.84 2.44 -14.76
N ARG A 103 -19.02 1.94 -15.11
CA ARG A 103 -19.86 1.21 -14.14
C ARG A 103 -19.19 -0.07 -13.65
N TYR A 104 -18.63 -0.89 -14.56
CA TYR A 104 -17.97 -2.16 -14.19
C TYR A 104 -16.68 -2.01 -13.37
N ASN A 105 -15.95 -0.88 -13.45
CA ASN A 105 -14.71 -0.65 -12.72
C ASN A 105 -14.84 0.45 -11.64
N SER A 106 -16.08 0.77 -11.24
CA SER A 106 -16.31 1.81 -10.23
C SER A 106 -15.72 1.44 -8.87
N LEU A 107 -15.81 0.17 -8.47
CA LEU A 107 -15.22 -0.32 -7.21
C LEU A 107 -13.70 -0.24 -7.26
N PHE A 108 -13.09 -0.67 -8.36
CA PHE A 108 -11.66 -0.51 -8.62
C PHE A 108 -11.18 0.93 -8.41
N TRP A 109 -11.83 1.92 -9.04
CA TRP A 109 -11.40 3.32 -8.85
C TRP A 109 -11.68 3.87 -7.45
N ARG A 110 -12.73 3.41 -6.74
CA ARG A 110 -12.93 3.75 -5.33
C ARG A 110 -11.77 3.21 -4.48
N HIS A 111 -11.43 1.94 -4.68
CA HIS A 111 -10.30 1.28 -4.01
C HIS A 111 -8.98 1.97 -4.29
N MET A 112 -8.65 2.24 -5.56
CA MET A 112 -7.41 2.94 -5.94
C MET A 112 -7.28 4.31 -5.27
N ASN A 113 -8.38 5.06 -5.13
CA ASN A 113 -8.36 6.35 -4.44
C ASN A 113 -8.10 6.21 -2.93
N VAL A 114 -8.73 5.22 -2.28
CA VAL A 114 -8.46 4.93 -0.86
C VAL A 114 -7.02 4.46 -0.68
N ASN A 115 -6.54 3.56 -1.54
CA ASN A 115 -5.17 3.05 -1.49
C ASN A 115 -4.15 4.18 -1.66
N MET A 116 -4.39 5.10 -2.61
CA MET A 116 -3.55 6.29 -2.79
C MET A 116 -3.50 7.16 -1.52
N LEU A 117 -4.62 7.42 -0.86
CA LEU A 117 -4.63 8.17 0.42
C LEU A 117 -3.84 7.46 1.52
N VAL A 118 -4.00 6.14 1.64
CA VAL A 118 -3.26 5.33 2.61
C VAL A 118 -1.75 5.41 2.33
N LEU A 119 -1.34 5.31 1.06
CA LEU A 119 0.07 5.39 0.67
C LEU A 119 0.67 6.76 0.95
N LEU A 120 -0.06 7.85 0.72
CA LEU A 120 0.39 9.20 1.07
C LEU A 120 0.52 9.34 2.59
N LEU A 121 -0.46 8.89 3.37
CA LEU A 121 -0.36 8.91 4.82
C LEU A 121 0.82 8.06 5.35
N MET A 122 1.10 6.91 4.73
CA MET A 122 2.26 6.09 5.08
C MET A 122 3.59 6.77 4.72
N LEU A 123 3.62 7.55 3.63
CA LEU A 123 4.78 8.37 3.27
C LEU A 123 5.05 9.42 4.34
N GLU A 124 4.02 10.12 4.82
CA GLU A 124 4.11 11.09 5.91
C GLU A 124 4.69 10.46 7.20
N PHE A 125 4.15 9.32 7.64
CA PHE A 125 4.70 8.58 8.79
C PHE A 125 6.16 8.16 8.58
N ASN A 126 6.50 7.70 7.37
CA ASN A 126 7.87 7.35 7.02
C ASN A 126 8.81 8.54 7.10
N LEU A 127 8.40 9.72 6.64
CA LEU A 127 9.21 10.93 6.71
C LEU A 127 9.46 11.35 8.15
N ILE A 128 8.45 11.31 9.02
CA ILE A 128 8.63 11.57 10.46
C ILE A 128 9.62 10.57 11.08
N LEU A 129 9.50 9.27 10.81
CA LEU A 129 10.43 8.28 11.35
C LEU A 129 11.84 8.45 10.82
N LEU A 130 11.98 8.83 9.55
CA LEU A 130 13.27 9.16 8.96
C LEU A 130 13.90 10.40 9.61
N MET A 131 13.12 11.37 10.11
CA MET A 131 13.67 12.52 10.85
C MET A 131 14.40 12.07 12.12
N PHE A 132 13.85 11.09 12.85
CA PHE A 132 14.51 10.51 14.02
C PHE A 132 15.75 9.68 13.64
N ILE A 133 15.65 8.86 12.58
CA ILE A 133 16.81 8.09 12.07
C ILE A 133 17.92 9.04 11.61
N GLN A 134 17.56 10.14 10.97
CA GLN A 134 18.49 11.17 10.54
C GLN A 134 19.20 11.81 11.72
N LYS A 135 18.49 12.05 12.83
CA LYS A 135 19.10 12.64 14.02
C LYS A 135 20.18 11.74 14.62
N GLU A 136 19.94 10.43 14.66
CA GLU A 136 20.88 9.48 15.26
C GLU A 136 22.01 9.06 14.28
N TRP A 137 21.70 8.85 13.00
CA TRP A 137 22.63 8.27 12.01
C TRP A 137 22.93 9.16 10.80
N GLY A 138 22.47 10.41 10.82
CA GLY A 138 22.67 11.39 9.76
C GLY A 138 21.98 11.01 8.45
N LEU A 139 22.35 11.72 7.38
CA LEU A 139 21.86 11.46 6.03
C LEU A 139 22.22 10.05 5.53
N PHE A 140 23.32 9.48 6.02
CA PHE A 140 23.71 8.10 5.70
C PHE A 140 22.62 7.12 6.12
N GLY A 141 22.13 7.22 7.36
CA GLY A 141 21.03 6.38 7.86
C GLY A 141 19.76 6.50 7.01
N VAL A 142 19.39 7.72 6.62
CA VAL A 142 18.23 7.97 5.74
C VAL A 142 18.39 7.30 4.38
N LEU A 143 19.53 7.52 3.72
CA LEU A 143 19.81 6.95 2.39
C LEU A 143 19.86 5.42 2.42
N THR A 144 20.46 4.84 3.47
CA THR A 144 20.48 3.39 3.68
C THR A 144 19.08 2.84 3.88
N SER A 145 18.24 3.48 4.70
CA SER A 145 16.84 3.08 4.91
C SER A 145 16.04 3.09 3.61
N ILE A 146 16.12 4.18 2.83
CA ILE A 146 15.44 4.28 1.53
C ILE A 146 15.94 3.21 0.56
N ALA A 147 17.26 3.00 0.45
CA ALA A 147 17.84 2.00 -0.43
C ALA A 147 17.40 0.57 -0.07
N LEU A 148 17.35 0.23 1.22
CA LEU A 148 16.85 -1.05 1.70
C LEU A 148 15.37 -1.25 1.36
N LEU A 149 14.52 -0.26 1.62
CA LEU A 149 13.10 -0.32 1.29
C LEU A 149 12.86 -0.52 -0.21
N LEU A 150 13.59 0.23 -1.06
CA LEU A 150 13.54 0.06 -2.51
C LEU A 150 14.01 -1.34 -2.94
N GLY A 151 15.10 -1.84 -2.35
CA GLY A 151 15.61 -3.18 -2.62
C GLY A 151 14.58 -4.27 -2.29
N VAL A 152 13.97 -4.22 -1.11
CA VAL A 152 12.93 -5.16 -0.68
C VAL A 152 11.70 -5.05 -1.59
N SER A 153 11.24 -3.83 -1.89
CA SER A 153 10.11 -3.60 -2.80
C SER A 153 10.33 -4.24 -4.16
N ILE A 154 11.50 -4.00 -4.79
CA ILE A 154 11.85 -4.60 -6.09
C ILE A 154 11.81 -6.12 -6.04
N VAL A 155 12.31 -6.74 -4.95
CA VAL A 155 12.31 -8.19 -4.78
C VAL A 155 10.87 -8.73 -4.68
N LEU A 156 10.02 -8.11 -3.84
CA LEU A 156 8.64 -8.55 -3.64
C LEU A 156 7.80 -8.39 -4.92
N VAL A 157 7.94 -7.26 -5.62
CA VAL A 157 7.27 -7.02 -6.91
C VAL A 157 7.71 -8.05 -7.95
N LYS A 158 9.02 -8.30 -8.11
CA LYS A 158 9.53 -9.31 -9.05
C LYS A 158 9.03 -10.71 -8.72
N LEU A 159 9.00 -11.05 -7.43
CA LEU A 159 8.46 -12.31 -6.95
C LEU A 159 7.00 -12.47 -7.35
N LYS A 160 6.14 -11.50 -7.00
CA LYS A 160 4.71 -11.61 -7.31
C LYS A 160 4.46 -11.65 -8.82
N LEU A 161 5.11 -10.78 -9.60
CA LEU A 161 5.00 -10.79 -11.06
C LEU A 161 5.49 -12.12 -11.68
N GLY A 162 6.49 -12.77 -11.07
CA GLY A 162 6.93 -14.11 -11.45
C GLY A 162 5.83 -15.16 -11.20
N ASN A 163 5.24 -15.16 -10.01
CA ASN A 163 4.15 -16.08 -9.64
C ASN A 163 2.92 -15.90 -10.54
N LEU A 164 2.50 -14.64 -10.79
CA LEU A 164 1.38 -14.37 -11.67
C LEU A 164 1.66 -14.80 -13.11
N ARG A 165 2.89 -14.63 -13.61
CA ARG A 165 3.27 -15.09 -14.94
C ARG A 165 3.15 -16.61 -15.08
N LEU A 166 3.58 -17.34 -14.07
CA LEU A 166 3.48 -18.81 -14.03
C LEU A 166 2.05 -19.29 -14.05
N MET A 167 1.22 -18.66 -13.23
CA MET A 167 -0.22 -18.92 -13.18
C MET A 167 -0.88 -18.66 -14.54
N ILE A 168 -0.58 -17.53 -15.19
CA ILE A 168 -1.19 -17.11 -16.46
C ILE A 168 -0.75 -17.97 -17.66
N TYR A 169 0.54 -18.32 -17.74
CA TYR A 169 1.09 -18.98 -18.93
C TYR A 169 1.40 -20.47 -18.76
N GLY A 170 1.31 -21.02 -17.55
CA GLY A 170 1.65 -22.42 -17.27
C GLY A 170 3.10 -22.77 -17.60
N THR A 171 4.01 -21.80 -17.66
CA THR A 171 5.41 -22.03 -18.02
C THR A 171 6.14 -22.75 -16.89
N ASP A 172 7.06 -23.68 -17.18
CA ASP A 172 7.89 -24.34 -16.16
C ASP A 172 8.98 -23.43 -15.54
N ASP A 173 9.05 -22.16 -15.96
CA ASP A 173 9.93 -21.12 -15.43
C ASP A 173 9.49 -20.68 -14.02
N LYS A 174 9.49 -21.62 -13.06
CA LYS A 174 9.24 -21.32 -11.64
C LYS A 174 10.14 -20.16 -11.24
N PRO A 175 9.65 -19.16 -10.47
CA PRO A 175 10.51 -18.06 -10.13
C PRO A 175 11.63 -18.69 -9.29
N LYS A 176 12.89 -18.38 -9.60
CA LYS A 176 14.02 -18.89 -8.80
C LYS A 176 13.82 -18.59 -7.31
N ILE A 177 13.01 -17.58 -7.01
CA ILE A 177 12.49 -17.26 -5.68
C ILE A 177 11.35 -18.24 -5.34
N THR A 178 11.70 -19.33 -4.66
CA THR A 178 10.80 -20.43 -4.33
C THR A 178 9.65 -19.99 -3.41
N THR A 179 8.52 -20.71 -3.44
CA THR A 179 7.40 -20.58 -2.48
C THR A 179 7.85 -20.68 -1.01
N LYS A 180 9.05 -21.22 -0.77
CA LYS A 180 9.72 -21.23 0.53
C LYS A 180 10.11 -19.81 0.98
N ILE A 181 10.64 -18.97 0.09
CA ILE A 181 11.05 -17.60 0.40
C ILE A 181 9.83 -16.75 0.77
N VAL A 182 8.73 -16.85 0.01
CA VAL A 182 7.46 -16.18 0.35
C VAL A 182 6.98 -16.55 1.75
N ARG A 183 6.98 -17.85 2.05
CA ARG A 183 6.57 -18.36 3.36
C ARG A 183 7.49 -17.86 4.47
N TYR A 184 8.80 -17.83 4.22
CA TYR A 184 9.76 -17.25 5.15
C TYR A 184 9.57 -15.74 5.31
N THR A 185 9.19 -15.00 4.26
CA THR A 185 8.86 -13.57 4.38
C THR A 185 7.65 -13.38 5.30
N PHE A 186 6.58 -14.16 5.14
CA PHE A 186 5.44 -14.14 6.06
C PHE A 186 5.82 -14.54 7.49
N TYR A 187 6.70 -15.54 7.65
CA TYR A 187 7.19 -15.98 8.97
C TYR A 187 8.03 -14.91 9.67
N ILE A 188 8.94 -14.27 8.93
CA ILE A 188 9.78 -13.18 9.41
C ILE A 188 8.90 -11.98 9.81
N ILE A 189 7.82 -11.71 9.08
CA ILE A 189 6.90 -10.62 9.42
C ILE A 189 6.06 -10.94 10.65
N GLY A 190 5.53 -12.16 10.75
CA GLY A 190 4.88 -12.61 11.98
C GLY A 190 5.83 -12.48 13.18
N LEU A 191 7.10 -12.82 12.98
CA LEU A 191 8.14 -12.69 14.00
C LEU A 191 8.46 -11.22 14.33
N ILE A 192 8.54 -10.32 13.33
CA ILE A 192 8.73 -8.87 13.55
C ILE A 192 7.54 -8.28 14.31
N ILE A 193 6.30 -8.67 14.00
CA ILE A 193 5.09 -8.21 14.71
C ILE A 193 5.10 -8.72 16.16
N ILE A 194 5.46 -9.98 16.39
CA ILE A 194 5.60 -10.54 17.74
C ILE A 194 6.71 -9.80 18.50
N LEU A 195 7.86 -9.55 17.87
CA LEU A 195 8.94 -8.76 18.47
C LEU A 195 8.50 -7.32 18.76
N PHE A 196 7.67 -6.70 17.90
CA PHE A 196 7.12 -5.37 18.13
C PHE A 196 6.24 -5.33 19.38
N VAL A 197 5.32 -6.29 19.55
CA VAL A 197 4.44 -6.37 20.73
C VAL A 197 5.24 -6.69 21.99
N VAL A 198 6.14 -7.67 21.92
CA VAL A 198 6.92 -8.15 23.06
C VAL A 198 7.99 -7.13 23.49
N CYS A 199 8.70 -6.49 22.55
CA CYS A 199 9.61 -5.39 22.87
C CYS A 199 8.84 -4.17 23.39
N GLY A 200 7.66 -3.86 22.84
CA GLY A 200 6.82 -2.78 23.35
C GLY A 200 6.45 -2.96 24.84
N GLU A 201 6.13 -4.19 25.27
CA GLU A 201 5.87 -4.49 26.68
C GLU A 201 7.15 -4.52 27.54
N LEU A 202 8.26 -5.08 27.04
CA LEU A 202 9.52 -5.20 27.79
C LEU A 202 10.27 -3.88 27.97
N LEU A 203 10.29 -3.02 26.94
CA LEU A 203 10.97 -1.72 26.94
C LEU A 203 10.18 -0.67 27.75
N SER A 204 8.91 -0.92 28.07
CA SER A 204 8.12 -0.04 28.95
C SER A 204 8.61 -0.02 30.41
N ARG A 205 9.51 -0.95 30.79
CA ARG A 205 9.83 -1.25 32.20
C ARG A 205 11.13 -0.63 32.72
N ASN A 206 12.02 -0.18 31.84
CA ASN A 206 13.21 0.64 32.14
C ASN A 206 13.39 1.56 30.94
N SER A 207 13.43 2.88 31.15
CA SER A 207 13.40 3.86 30.06
C SER A 207 14.79 4.45 29.83
N ASP A 208 15.65 3.72 29.11
CA ASP A 208 16.91 4.27 28.60
C ASP A 208 16.74 4.76 27.16
N ARG A 209 17.55 5.75 26.74
CA ARG A 209 17.50 6.33 25.39
C ARG A 209 17.64 5.30 24.25
N LEU A 210 18.37 4.21 24.49
CA LEU A 210 18.52 3.12 23.52
C LEU A 210 17.18 2.44 23.21
N ASP A 211 16.27 2.39 24.17
CA ASP A 211 14.97 1.73 24.04
C ASP A 211 14.06 2.50 23.07
N GLY A 212 14.09 3.83 23.13
CA GLY A 212 13.37 4.70 22.21
C GLY A 212 13.83 4.58 20.76
N ILE A 213 15.15 4.50 20.53
CA ILE A 213 15.73 4.32 19.19
C ILE A 213 15.34 2.96 18.60
N ILE A 214 15.40 1.89 19.41
CA ILE A 214 14.98 0.55 18.98
C ILE A 214 13.50 0.55 18.60
N MET A 215 12.65 1.21 19.40
CA MET A 215 11.21 1.30 19.13
C MET A 215 10.91 2.00 17.80
N ILE A 216 11.57 3.12 17.50
CA ILE A 216 11.43 3.84 16.23
C ILE A 216 11.81 2.94 15.05
N LEU A 217 12.94 2.24 15.14
CA LEU A 217 13.41 1.35 14.09
C LEU A 217 12.45 0.18 13.86
N LEU A 218 11.94 -0.42 14.92
CA LEU A 218 10.94 -1.49 14.82
C LEU A 218 9.66 -0.99 14.17
N MET A 219 9.17 0.20 14.54
CA MET A 219 7.98 0.80 13.93
C MET A 219 8.20 1.10 12.44
N PHE A 220 9.35 1.67 12.09
CA PHE A 220 9.72 1.93 10.70
C PHE A 220 9.74 0.64 9.85
N ILE A 221 10.38 -0.42 10.35
CA ILE A 221 10.43 -1.70 9.64
C ILE A 221 9.04 -2.32 9.52
N ALA A 222 8.27 -2.36 10.62
CA ALA A 222 6.96 -2.99 10.64
C ALA A 222 5.97 -2.31 9.67
N LEU A 223 5.86 -0.98 9.72
CA LEU A 223 4.95 -0.22 8.84
C LEU A 223 5.30 -0.41 7.36
N ASN A 224 6.59 -0.33 7.02
CA ASN A 224 7.03 -0.50 5.64
C ASN A 224 6.85 -1.93 5.14
N MET A 225 7.17 -2.95 5.96
CA MET A 225 6.99 -4.34 5.55
C MET A 225 5.51 -4.67 5.34
N MET A 226 4.62 -4.19 6.21
CA MET A 226 3.18 -4.35 6.05
C MET A 226 2.68 -3.70 4.76
N THR A 227 3.07 -2.44 4.51
CA THR A 227 2.69 -1.69 3.31
C THR A 227 3.19 -2.38 2.05
N LEU A 228 4.48 -2.75 2.00
CA LEU A 228 5.07 -3.43 0.83
C LEU A 228 4.40 -4.77 0.52
N MET A 229 3.95 -5.50 1.54
CA MET A 229 3.20 -6.73 1.34
C MET A 229 1.81 -6.50 0.78
N LEU A 230 1.06 -5.57 1.35
CA LEU A 230 -0.28 -5.22 0.86
C LEU A 230 -0.21 -4.81 -0.61
N GLU A 231 0.69 -3.89 -0.94
CA GLU A 231 0.89 -3.44 -2.32
C GLU A 231 1.33 -4.58 -3.25
N SER A 232 2.32 -5.38 -2.83
CA SER A 232 2.87 -6.41 -3.71
C SER A 232 1.92 -7.57 -3.93
N PHE A 233 1.22 -8.03 -2.90
CA PHE A 233 0.44 -9.28 -2.96
C PHE A 233 -1.05 -9.07 -3.20
N PHE A 234 -1.63 -7.94 -2.77
CA PHE A 234 -3.04 -7.62 -2.98
C PHE A 234 -3.23 -6.67 -4.16
N GLU A 235 -2.50 -5.56 -4.17
CA GLU A 235 -2.74 -4.49 -5.15
C GLU A 235 -2.31 -4.88 -6.57
N ILE A 236 -1.13 -5.49 -6.72
CA ILE A 236 -0.63 -5.90 -8.06
C ILE A 236 -1.61 -6.85 -8.79
N PRO A 237 -2.09 -7.96 -8.20
CA PRO A 237 -3.10 -8.80 -8.85
C PRO A 237 -4.38 -8.05 -9.20
N TYR A 238 -4.82 -7.16 -8.32
CA TYR A 238 -6.06 -6.43 -8.49
C TYR A 238 -6.00 -5.45 -9.66
N ILE A 239 -4.92 -4.67 -9.74
CA ILE A 239 -4.62 -3.80 -10.87
C ILE A 239 -4.53 -4.63 -12.16
N LEU A 240 -3.84 -5.78 -12.11
CA LEU A 240 -3.67 -6.63 -13.28
C LEU A 240 -5.00 -7.20 -13.78
N LEU A 241 -5.89 -7.66 -12.89
CA LEU A 241 -7.23 -8.13 -13.24
C LEU A 241 -8.04 -7.00 -13.89
N ASN A 242 -8.05 -5.81 -13.28
CA ASN A 242 -8.81 -4.68 -13.81
C ASN A 242 -8.25 -4.17 -15.15
N PHE A 243 -6.94 -4.25 -15.37
CA PHE A 243 -6.34 -4.04 -16.69
C PHE A 243 -6.91 -5.01 -17.72
N TYR A 244 -7.06 -6.29 -17.38
CA TYR A 244 -7.64 -7.29 -18.28
C TYR A 244 -9.14 -7.12 -18.50
N LYS A 245 -9.90 -6.75 -17.46
CA LYS A 245 -11.31 -6.37 -17.58
C LYS A 245 -11.48 -5.16 -18.52
N TYR A 246 -10.56 -4.19 -18.48
CA TYR A 246 -10.55 -3.10 -19.44
C TYR A 246 -10.24 -3.59 -20.87
N LYS A 247 -9.17 -4.37 -21.04
CA LYS A 247 -8.68 -4.86 -22.35
C LYS A 247 -9.67 -5.81 -23.05
N TYR A 248 -10.35 -6.67 -22.30
CA TYR A 248 -11.26 -7.70 -22.80
C TYR A 248 -12.69 -7.53 -22.26
N SER A 249 -13.12 -6.27 -22.08
CA SER A 249 -14.38 -5.90 -21.41
C SER A 249 -15.60 -6.74 -21.84
N GLU A 250 -15.82 -6.91 -23.14
CA GLU A 250 -17.00 -7.63 -23.61
C GLU A 250 -16.96 -9.13 -23.29
N LYS A 251 -15.77 -9.74 -23.34
CA LYS A 251 -15.60 -11.14 -22.99
C LYS A 251 -15.78 -11.37 -21.49
N TYR A 252 -15.24 -10.46 -20.66
CA TYR A 252 -15.45 -10.49 -19.20
C TYR A 252 -16.92 -10.27 -18.84
N ARG A 253 -17.60 -9.31 -19.48
CA ARG A 253 -19.03 -9.09 -19.30
C ARG A 253 -19.83 -10.37 -19.52
N ILE A 254 -19.58 -11.07 -20.63
CA ILE A 254 -20.27 -12.32 -20.98
C ILE A 254 -19.92 -13.42 -19.98
N ALA A 255 -18.64 -13.57 -19.62
CA ALA A 255 -18.19 -14.57 -18.67
C ALA A 255 -18.73 -14.38 -17.25
N GLU A 256 -18.93 -13.13 -16.83
CA GLU A 256 -19.56 -12.77 -15.54
C GLU A 256 -21.10 -12.78 -15.61
N GLY A 257 -21.69 -13.14 -16.77
CA GLY A 257 -23.14 -13.22 -16.95
C GLY A 257 -23.89 -11.88 -16.86
N LYS A 258 -23.19 -10.75 -17.03
CA LYS A 258 -23.76 -9.41 -16.87
C LYS A 258 -24.36 -8.92 -18.17
N THR A 259 -25.49 -8.22 -18.13
CA THR A 259 -26.07 -7.53 -19.31
C THR A 259 -25.22 -6.31 -19.71
N PRO A 260 -25.32 -5.80 -20.97
CA PRO A 260 -24.65 -4.55 -21.35
C PRO A 260 -25.03 -3.37 -20.45
N ARG A 261 -26.28 -3.33 -19.98
CA ARG A 261 -26.79 -2.31 -19.07
C ARG A 261 -26.14 -2.38 -17.69
N GLU A 262 -25.94 -3.58 -17.14
CA GLU A 262 -25.29 -3.76 -15.84
C GLU A 262 -23.80 -3.42 -15.90
N TRP A 263 -23.13 -3.78 -16.99
CA TRP A 263 -21.69 -3.61 -17.15
C TRP A 263 -21.26 -2.20 -17.56
N TYR A 264 -21.86 -1.67 -18.62
CA TYR A 264 -21.49 -0.35 -19.17
C TYR A 264 -22.40 0.77 -18.66
N GLY A 265 -23.58 0.42 -18.15
CA GLY A 265 -24.59 1.37 -17.72
C GLY A 265 -25.66 1.66 -18.79
N PRO A 266 -26.70 2.44 -18.43
CA PRO A 266 -27.86 2.67 -19.30
C PRO A 266 -27.54 3.40 -20.61
N ARG A 267 -26.43 4.15 -20.67
CA ARG A 267 -26.06 4.96 -21.83
C ARG A 267 -25.50 4.16 -23.01
N HIS A 268 -25.20 2.87 -22.83
CA HIS A 268 -24.57 2.03 -23.85
C HIS A 268 -25.58 1.29 -24.76
N LEU A 269 -26.88 1.42 -24.48
CA LEU A 269 -27.97 0.82 -25.28
C LEU A 269 -28.57 1.81 -26.30
N LYS A 270 -27.89 2.95 -26.53
CA LYS A 270 -28.28 3.96 -27.51
C LYS A 270 -27.43 3.84 -28.77
#